data_AF-A0A3M1M452-F1
#
_entry.id   AF-A0A3M1M452-F1
#
_cell.length_a   1.000
_cell.length_b   1.000
_cell.length_c   1.000
_cell.angle_alpha   90.00
_cell.angle_beta   90.00
_cell.angle_gamma   90.00
#
_symmetry.space_group_name_H-M   'P 1'
#
loop_
_entity.id
_entity.type
_entity.pdbx_description
1 polymer ?
#
loop_
_entity_poly.entity_id
_entity_poly.type
_entity_poly.pdbx_seq_one_letter_code
_entity_poly.pdbx_strand_id
1 'polypeptide(L)'
;MDATITTDPAGTATPQTGAVKLTMLLAGVVFVLMMVFGLTMRLAQGGVLDLPPELFYQILTAHGAGMVGTAGLTGATIMWYFTGRHVPLVAGVFWAFLGLFLLGVVFILAAIFLGGFAGAWTFLFPLPAISGGLWEPWAAVLFLLGYTAIGVGFLLLHLEIGRKLIGAWGGISGALAWPVAFGAGRPEDAPPPAVVAAMASTIFNTIGIVVGAAVLVASIVNLLVPSFAV
;
A
#
# COMPACT_ATOMS: atom_id res chain seq x y z
N MET A 1 -30.51 23.64 -34.69
CA MET A 1 -29.24 23.86 -33.97
C MET A 1 -28.78 22.50 -33.51
N ASP A 2 -27.98 21.84 -34.34
CA ASP A 2 -27.42 20.53 -34.06
C ASP A 2 -26.29 20.68 -33.05
N ALA A 3 -26.55 20.31 -31.81
CA ALA A 3 -25.52 20.16 -30.80
C ALA A 3 -24.86 18.80 -31.01
N THR A 4 -23.74 18.80 -31.73
CA THR A 4 -22.80 17.68 -31.80
C THR A 4 -22.35 17.35 -30.37
N ILE A 5 -22.95 16.35 -29.75
CA ILE A 5 -22.48 15.78 -28.49
C ILE A 5 -21.13 15.13 -28.81
N THR A 6 -20.05 15.77 -28.38
CA THR A 6 -18.69 15.24 -28.45
C THR A 6 -18.61 14.04 -27.50
N THR A 7 -18.85 12.84 -28.03
CA THR A 7 -18.55 11.58 -27.39
C THR A 7 -17.03 11.42 -27.31
N ASP A 8 -16.43 11.88 -26.21
CA ASP A 8 -15.32 11.28 -25.46
C ASP A 8 -14.66 12.38 -24.59
N PRO A 9 -15.15 12.61 -23.34
CA PRO A 9 -14.61 13.69 -22.50
C PRO A 9 -13.19 13.39 -21.98
N ALA A 10 -12.64 12.20 -22.23
CA ALA A 10 -11.33 11.78 -21.74
C ALA A 10 -10.57 11.02 -22.83
N GLY A 11 -9.94 11.76 -23.75
CA GLY A 11 -9.04 11.17 -24.75
C GLY A 11 -8.07 10.17 -24.10
N THR A 12 -7.90 9.01 -24.74
CA THR A 12 -7.10 7.90 -24.21
C THR A 12 -5.70 8.37 -23.81
N ALA A 13 -5.42 8.39 -22.51
CA ALA A 13 -4.09 8.73 -22.01
C ALA A 13 -3.16 7.53 -22.21
N THR A 14 -1.90 7.78 -22.59
CA THR A 14 -0.90 6.71 -22.72
C THR A 14 -0.38 6.35 -21.33
N PRO A 15 -0.61 5.12 -20.83
CA PRO A 15 -0.17 4.75 -19.50
C PRO A 15 1.35 4.53 -19.45
N GLN A 16 1.93 4.76 -18.27
CA GLN A 16 3.36 4.63 -18.01
C GLN A 16 3.76 3.14 -17.91
N THR A 17 4.15 2.53 -19.02
CA THR A 17 4.38 1.07 -19.10
C THR A 17 5.70 0.60 -18.47
N GLY A 18 6.77 1.40 -18.53
CA GLY A 18 8.09 1.00 -18.03
C GLY A 18 8.12 0.80 -16.52
N ALA A 19 7.70 1.82 -15.75
CA ALA A 19 7.67 1.77 -14.30
C ALA A 19 6.72 0.68 -13.78
N VAL A 20 5.56 0.50 -14.43
CA VAL A 20 4.60 -0.57 -14.12
C VAL A 20 5.25 -1.94 -14.28
N LYS A 21 5.93 -2.21 -15.40
CA LYS A 21 6.61 -3.50 -15.64
C LYS A 21 7.69 -3.78 -14.59
N LEU A 22 8.50 -2.78 -14.26
CA LEU A 22 9.53 -2.91 -13.23
C LEU A 22 8.90 -3.27 -11.88
N THR A 23 7.87 -2.55 -11.46
CA THR A 23 7.19 -2.81 -10.18
C THR A 23 6.54 -4.20 -10.16
N MET A 24 5.95 -4.66 -11.27
CA MET A 24 5.40 -6.02 -11.38
C MET A 24 6.47 -7.09 -11.27
N LEU A 25 7.62 -6.90 -11.91
CA LEU A 25 8.75 -7.82 -11.79
C LEU A 25 9.26 -7.90 -10.35
N LEU A 26 9.49 -6.74 -9.72
CA LEU A 26 9.94 -6.68 -8.32
C LEU A 26 8.95 -7.37 -7.39
N ALA A 27 7.65 -7.09 -7.53
CA ALA A 27 6.62 -7.73 -6.74
C ALA A 27 6.57 -9.25 -6.95
N GLY A 28 6.71 -9.72 -8.19
CA GLY A 28 6.75 -11.16 -8.50
C GLY A 28 7.94 -11.86 -7.85
N VAL A 29 9.13 -11.26 -7.89
CA VAL A 29 10.33 -11.79 -7.22
C VAL A 29 10.13 -11.87 -5.71
N VAL A 30 9.63 -10.79 -5.10
CA VAL A 30 9.38 -10.76 -3.65
C VAL A 30 8.28 -11.75 -3.27
N PHE A 31 7.23 -11.91 -4.08
CA PHE A 31 6.16 -12.87 -3.83
C PHE A 31 6.69 -14.30 -3.79
N VAL A 32 7.56 -14.68 -4.73
CA VAL A 32 8.23 -16.00 -4.72
C VAL A 32 9.09 -16.16 -3.46
N LEU A 33 9.84 -15.13 -3.06
CA LEU A 33 10.59 -15.16 -1.80
C LEU A 33 9.68 -15.37 -0.59
N MET A 34 8.52 -14.70 -0.56
CA MET A 34 7.54 -14.90 0.52
C MET A 34 6.94 -16.30 0.52
N MET A 35 6.72 -16.91 -0.65
CA MET A 35 6.31 -18.32 -0.73
C MET A 35 7.37 -19.25 -0.14
N VAL A 36 8.65 -18.98 -0.39
CA VAL A 36 9.76 -19.74 0.23
C VAL A 36 9.73 -19.58 1.76
N PHE A 37 9.58 -18.36 2.27
CA PHE A 37 9.45 -18.14 3.72
C PHE A 37 8.24 -18.86 4.32
N GLY A 38 7.09 -18.82 3.64
CA GLY A 38 5.88 -19.54 4.05
C GLY A 38 6.09 -21.05 4.10
N LEU A 39 6.76 -21.62 3.08
CA LEU A 39 7.11 -23.04 3.04
C LEU A 39 8.07 -23.42 4.18
N THR A 40 9.12 -22.63 4.41
CA THR A 40 10.08 -22.85 5.51
C THR A 40 9.37 -22.93 6.86
N MET A 41 8.45 -22.00 7.14
CA MET A 41 7.67 -22.01 8.38
C MET A 41 6.77 -23.25 8.49
N ARG A 42 6.14 -23.68 7.39
CA ARG A 42 5.32 -24.90 7.36
C ARG A 42 6.15 -26.16 7.62
N LEU A 43 7.35 -26.25 7.05
CA LEU A 43 8.27 -27.36 7.29
C LEU A 43 8.72 -27.40 8.75
N ALA A 44 8.98 -26.24 9.36
CA ALA A 44 9.32 -26.14 10.77
C ALA A 44 8.17 -26.58 11.68
N GLN A 45 6.95 -26.08 11.42
CA GLN A 45 5.74 -26.49 12.14
C GLN A 45 5.42 -27.99 11.97
N GLY A 46 5.80 -28.58 10.84
CA GLY A 46 5.66 -30.01 10.56
C GLY A 46 6.76 -30.89 11.15
N GLY A 47 7.74 -30.33 11.86
CA GLY A 47 8.87 -31.07 12.42
C GLY A 47 9.88 -31.59 11.39
N VAL A 48 9.80 -31.11 10.14
CA VAL A 48 10.73 -31.50 9.05
C VAL A 48 12.01 -30.67 9.08
N LEU A 49 11.93 -29.43 9.56
CA LEU A 49 13.05 -28.51 9.70
C LEU A 49 13.12 -28.03 11.15
N ASP A 50 14.30 -28.08 11.77
CA ASP A 50 14.51 -27.43 13.07
C ASP A 50 14.87 -25.95 12.83
N LEU A 51 14.04 -25.05 13.35
CA LEU A 51 14.20 -23.61 13.19
C LEU A 51 14.16 -22.93 14.55
N PRO A 52 15.20 -22.17 14.94
CA PRO A 52 15.19 -21.44 16.20
C PRO A 52 13.98 -20.50 16.29
N PRO A 53 13.31 -20.39 17.46
CA PRO A 53 12.11 -19.57 17.61
C PRO A 53 12.32 -18.11 17.15
N GLU A 54 13.47 -17.53 17.43
CA GLU A 54 13.81 -16.15 17.07
C GLU A 54 13.78 -15.97 15.55
N LEU A 55 14.43 -16.87 14.81
CA LEU A 55 14.46 -16.84 13.35
C LEU A 55 13.07 -17.17 12.76
N PHE A 56 12.32 -18.08 13.38
CA PHE A 56 10.94 -18.36 12.99
C PHE A 56 10.08 -17.09 13.03
N TYR A 57 10.12 -16.33 14.13
CA TYR A 57 9.31 -15.12 14.27
C TYR A 57 9.80 -13.95 13.40
N GLN A 58 11.10 -13.84 13.14
CA GLN A 58 11.64 -12.89 12.16
C GLN A 58 11.15 -13.21 10.74
N ILE A 59 11.22 -14.48 10.32
CA ILE A 59 10.72 -14.94 9.03
C ILE A 59 9.20 -14.75 8.95
N LEU A 60 8.45 -15.04 10.03
CA LEU A 60 7.01 -14.81 10.11
C LEU A 60 6.66 -13.33 9.90
N THR A 61 7.42 -12.45 10.55
CA THR A 61 7.25 -11.00 10.45
C THR A 61 7.53 -10.52 9.03
N ALA A 62 8.65 -10.96 8.44
CA ALA A 62 9.02 -10.64 7.06
C ALA A 62 8.00 -11.20 6.05
N HIS A 63 7.55 -12.43 6.24
CA HIS A 63 6.56 -13.09 5.40
C HIS A 63 5.24 -12.33 5.40
N GLY A 64 4.68 -12.05 6.58
CA GLY A 64 3.42 -11.33 6.69
C GLY A 64 3.50 -9.93 6.06
N ALA A 65 4.53 -9.16 6.43
CA ALA A 65 4.73 -7.81 5.91
C ALA A 65 4.97 -7.81 4.39
N GLY A 66 5.76 -8.75 3.88
CA GLY A 66 6.06 -8.88 2.47
C GLY A 66 4.85 -9.36 1.64
N MET A 67 4.03 -10.28 2.15
CA MET A 67 2.79 -10.70 1.47
C MET A 67 1.80 -9.55 1.35
N VAL A 68 1.58 -8.79 2.43
CA VAL A 68 0.70 -7.62 2.42
C VAL A 68 1.28 -6.51 1.55
N GLY A 69 2.58 -6.25 1.67
CA GLY A 69 3.30 -5.26 0.87
C GLY A 69 3.23 -5.58 -0.63
N THR A 70 3.46 -6.83 -1.04
CA THR A 70 3.36 -7.23 -2.46
C THR A 70 1.93 -7.16 -2.99
N ALA A 71 0.93 -7.57 -2.20
CA ALA A 71 -0.48 -7.41 -2.56
C ALA A 71 -0.85 -5.92 -2.76
N GLY A 72 -0.45 -5.05 -1.82
CA GLY A 72 -0.68 -3.61 -1.92
C GLY A 72 0.05 -2.98 -3.11
N LEU A 73 1.33 -3.29 -3.30
CA LEU A 73 2.17 -2.76 -4.38
C LEU A 73 1.61 -3.15 -5.76
N THR A 74 1.22 -4.42 -5.90
CA THR A 74 0.64 -4.92 -7.16
C THR A 74 -0.71 -4.29 -7.44
N GLY A 75 -1.61 -4.27 -6.46
CA GLY A 75 -2.92 -3.64 -6.56
C GLY A 75 -2.84 -2.16 -6.97
N ALA A 76 -2.00 -1.37 -6.28
CA ALA A 76 -1.83 0.05 -6.60
C ALA A 76 -1.20 0.28 -7.98
N THR A 77 -0.26 -0.57 -8.39
CA THR A 77 0.35 -0.45 -9.72
C THR A 77 -0.63 -0.81 -10.85
N ILE A 78 -1.44 -1.85 -10.66
CA ILE A 78 -2.51 -2.23 -11.58
C ILE A 78 -3.53 -1.09 -11.68
N MET A 79 -3.96 -0.55 -10.52
CA MET A 79 -4.87 0.59 -10.47
C MET A 79 -4.30 1.80 -11.20
N TRP A 80 -3.01 2.13 -10.97
CA TRP A 80 -2.30 3.21 -11.68
C TRP A 80 -2.32 3.01 -13.20
N TYR A 81 -2.01 1.79 -13.66
CA TYR A 81 -1.97 1.45 -15.08
C TYR A 81 -3.32 1.58 -15.77
N PHE A 82 -4.40 1.12 -15.14
CA PHE A 82 -5.74 1.20 -15.73
C PHE A 82 -6.34 2.59 -15.61
N THR A 83 -6.16 3.27 -14.47
CA THR A 83 -6.58 4.68 -14.30
C THR A 83 -5.87 5.59 -15.30
N GLY A 84 -4.57 5.35 -15.53
CA GLY A 84 -3.74 6.11 -16.46
C GLY A 84 -4.14 5.97 -17.94
N ARG A 85 -5.10 5.11 -18.28
CA ARG A 85 -5.73 5.08 -19.60
C ARG A 85 -6.85 6.10 -19.77
N HIS A 86 -7.44 6.52 -18.67
CA HIS A 86 -8.59 7.42 -18.65
C HIS A 86 -8.20 8.84 -18.23
N VAL A 87 -7.12 9.02 -17.48
CA VAL A 87 -6.63 10.36 -17.09
C VAL A 87 -5.11 10.43 -17.14
N PRO A 88 -4.53 11.60 -17.47
CA PRO A 88 -3.08 11.78 -17.48
C PRO A 88 -2.53 11.89 -16.06
N LEU A 89 -1.88 10.83 -15.57
CA LEU A 89 -1.24 10.78 -14.25
C LEU A 89 0.21 11.28 -14.28
N VAL A 90 0.66 11.96 -13.23
CA VAL A 90 2.03 12.50 -13.14
C VAL A 90 3.04 11.41 -12.80
N ALA A 91 3.99 11.13 -13.71
CA ALA A 91 5.00 10.08 -13.55
C ALA A 91 5.89 10.24 -12.30
N GLY A 92 6.22 11.49 -11.94
CA GLY A 92 6.99 11.76 -10.73
C GLY A 92 6.32 11.25 -9.45
N VAL A 93 4.98 11.25 -9.39
CA VAL A 93 4.24 10.72 -8.24
C VAL A 93 4.41 9.21 -8.13
N PHE A 94 4.37 8.48 -9.26
CA PHE A 94 4.58 7.03 -9.24
C PHE A 94 6.00 6.67 -8.80
N TRP A 95 7.01 7.41 -9.26
CA TRP A 95 8.39 7.19 -8.84
C TRP A 95 8.62 7.56 -7.37
N ALA A 96 7.99 8.63 -6.87
CA ALA A 96 8.03 8.96 -5.45
C ALA A 96 7.36 7.86 -4.60
N PHE A 97 6.19 7.37 -5.02
CA PHE A 97 5.52 6.21 -4.42
C PHE A 97 6.45 5.00 -4.36
N LEU A 98 7.04 4.61 -5.49
CA LEU A 98 7.91 3.44 -5.57
C LEU A 98 9.17 3.62 -4.73
N GLY A 99 9.79 4.80 -4.75
CA GLY A 99 10.97 5.11 -3.95
C GLY A 99 10.70 5.04 -2.45
N LEU A 100 9.60 5.63 -1.99
CA LEU A 100 9.17 5.56 -0.58
C LEU A 100 8.80 4.13 -0.17
N PHE A 101 8.14 3.38 -1.06
CA PHE A 101 7.82 1.98 -0.81
C PHE A 101 9.10 1.15 -0.61
N LEU A 102 10.06 1.26 -1.52
CA LEU A 102 11.33 0.52 -1.44
C LEU A 102 12.17 0.96 -0.24
N LEU A 103 12.19 2.25 0.09
CA LEU A 103 12.83 2.74 1.31
C LEU A 103 12.21 2.10 2.56
N GLY A 104 10.89 2.02 2.62
CA GLY A 104 10.21 1.37 3.73
C GLY A 104 10.49 -0.13 3.82
N VAL A 105 10.59 -0.83 2.68
CA VAL A 105 11.04 -2.23 2.63
C VAL A 105 12.44 -2.38 3.22
N VAL A 106 13.38 -1.50 2.86
CA VAL A 106 14.73 -1.52 3.42
C VAL A 106 14.71 -1.34 4.94
N PHE A 107 13.94 -0.39 5.46
CA PHE A 107 13.80 -0.17 6.90
C PHE A 107 13.18 -1.38 7.62
N ILE A 108 12.13 -1.97 7.06
CA ILE A 108 11.48 -3.17 7.61
C ILE A 108 12.46 -4.34 7.67
N LEU A 109 13.18 -4.61 6.58
CA LEU A 109 14.13 -5.72 6.54
C LEU A 109 15.32 -5.49 7.49
N ALA A 110 15.82 -4.27 7.58
CA ALA A 110 16.86 -3.90 8.54
C ALA A 110 16.39 -4.09 9.99
N ALA A 111 15.17 -3.63 10.32
CA ALA A 111 14.60 -3.84 11.64
C ALA A 111 14.49 -5.33 12.01
N ILE A 112 14.04 -6.17 11.07
CA ILE A 112 13.85 -7.60 11.30
C ILE A 112 15.19 -8.32 11.43
N PHE A 113 16.08 -8.20 10.45
CA PHE A 113 17.26 -9.06 10.35
C PHE A 113 18.53 -8.47 10.97
N LEU A 114 18.62 -7.14 11.13
CA LEU A 114 19.72 -6.50 11.86
C LEU A 114 19.30 -6.14 13.29
N GLY A 115 18.05 -5.75 13.49
CA GLY A 115 17.51 -5.36 14.79
C GLY A 115 16.82 -6.47 15.56
N GLY A 116 16.65 -7.65 14.95
CA GLY A 116 15.98 -8.79 15.57
C GLY A 116 14.48 -8.62 15.75
N PHE A 117 13.86 -7.60 15.16
CA PHE A 117 12.44 -7.30 15.34
C PHE A 117 11.58 -8.47 14.85
N ALA A 118 10.72 -8.96 15.75
CA ALA A 118 9.93 -10.17 15.51
C ALA A 118 8.46 -10.00 15.97
N GLY A 119 7.95 -8.77 15.93
CA GLY A 119 6.63 -8.38 16.44
C GLY A 119 5.44 -8.67 15.53
N ALA A 120 5.60 -9.50 14.49
CA ALA A 120 4.64 -9.77 13.42
C ALA A 120 4.24 -8.52 12.59
N TRP A 121 3.54 -8.74 11.48
CA TRP A 121 3.29 -7.70 10.48
C TRP A 121 2.29 -6.63 10.89
N THR A 122 1.40 -6.93 11.85
CA THR A 122 0.38 -6.01 12.37
C THR A 122 0.87 -5.13 13.51
N PHE A 123 2.13 -5.30 13.97
CA PHE A 123 2.78 -4.45 14.99
C PHE A 123 1.88 -4.14 16.20
N LEU A 124 1.12 -5.14 16.66
CA LEU A 124 0.06 -4.93 17.64
C LEU A 124 0.65 -4.51 19.00
N PHE A 125 0.15 -3.39 19.53
CA PHE A 125 0.48 -2.95 20.89
C PHE A 125 0.10 -4.05 21.92
N PRO A 126 0.90 -4.30 22.97
CA PRO A 126 2.12 -3.59 23.36
C PRO A 126 3.42 -4.17 22.78
N LEU A 127 3.35 -5.17 21.91
CA LEU A 127 4.49 -6.02 21.59
C LEU A 127 5.71 -5.24 21.07
N PRO A 128 5.60 -4.26 20.15
CA PRO A 128 6.75 -3.46 19.73
C PRO A 128 7.49 -2.76 20.88
N ALA A 129 6.77 -2.36 21.94
CA ALA A 129 7.30 -1.64 23.10
C ALA A 129 7.74 -2.57 24.24
N ILE A 130 7.04 -3.69 24.44
CA ILE A 130 7.33 -4.67 25.48
C ILE A 130 7.88 -5.93 24.80
N SER A 131 9.14 -5.88 24.39
CA SER A 131 9.81 -6.93 23.61
C SER A 131 10.27 -8.13 24.44
N GLY A 132 10.28 -8.03 25.77
CA GLY A 132 10.88 -9.04 26.65
C GLY A 132 12.40 -9.17 26.49
N GLY A 133 13.07 -8.15 25.95
CA GLY A 133 14.52 -8.15 25.70
C GLY A 133 14.93 -8.77 24.36
N LEU A 134 13.97 -9.14 23.50
CA LEU A 134 14.25 -9.75 22.19
C LEU A 134 14.78 -8.76 21.14
N TRP A 135 14.38 -7.50 21.25
CA TRP A 135 14.91 -6.42 20.41
C TRP A 135 14.96 -5.10 21.18
N GLU A 136 15.84 -4.25 20.73
CA GLU A 136 16.00 -2.88 21.22
C GLU A 136 14.94 -1.95 20.61
N PRO A 137 14.57 -0.84 21.28
CA PRO A 137 13.54 0.09 20.81
C PRO A 137 13.77 0.64 19.39
N TRP A 138 15.03 0.82 18.99
CA TRP A 138 15.37 1.33 17.66
C TRP A 138 14.88 0.40 16.54
N ALA A 139 14.86 -0.92 16.76
CA ALA A 139 14.41 -1.88 15.76
C ALA A 139 12.90 -1.74 15.53
N ALA A 140 12.12 -1.61 16.60
CA ALA A 140 10.69 -1.33 16.52
C ALA A 140 10.41 0.03 15.86
N VAL A 141 11.13 1.09 16.25
CA VAL A 141 11.00 2.41 15.62
C VAL A 141 11.30 2.36 14.13
N LEU A 142 12.39 1.69 13.73
CA LEU A 142 12.77 1.56 12.32
C LEU A 142 11.72 0.80 11.51
N PHE A 143 11.13 -0.26 12.07
CA PHE A 143 10.04 -1.00 11.45
C PHE A 143 8.81 -0.11 11.22
N LEU A 144 8.41 0.68 12.22
CA LEU A 144 7.27 1.60 12.12
C LEU A 144 7.54 2.77 11.17
N LEU A 145 8.77 3.28 11.12
CA LEU A 145 9.20 4.26 10.11
C LEU A 145 9.13 3.68 8.70
N GLY A 146 9.46 2.39 8.55
CA GLY A 146 9.32 1.69 7.27
C GLY A 146 7.87 1.66 6.78
N TYR A 147 6.92 1.31 7.66
CA TYR A 147 5.50 1.38 7.31
C TYR A 147 5.00 2.81 7.10
N THR A 148 5.52 3.79 7.84
CA THR A 148 5.18 5.19 7.65
C THR A 148 5.61 5.67 6.25
N ALA A 149 6.84 5.33 5.83
CA ALA A 149 7.34 5.65 4.49
C ALA A 149 6.48 5.02 3.39
N ILE A 150 6.15 3.73 3.53
CA ILE A 150 5.23 3.03 2.61
C ILE A 150 3.87 3.73 2.55
N GLY A 151 3.28 4.05 3.70
CA GLY A 151 2.00 4.75 3.81
C GLY A 151 1.99 6.10 3.12
N VAL A 152 3.03 6.93 3.33
CA VAL A 152 3.19 8.22 2.63
C VAL A 152 3.28 8.01 1.12
N GLY A 153 4.02 7.00 0.66
CA GLY A 153 4.09 6.64 -0.76
C GLY A 153 2.70 6.33 -1.33
N PHE A 154 1.94 5.47 -0.67
CA PHE A 154 0.57 5.15 -1.09
C PHE A 154 -0.34 6.37 -1.05
N LEU A 155 -0.20 7.25 -0.06
CA LEU A 155 -1.01 8.46 0.05
C LEU A 155 -0.79 9.37 -1.18
N LEU A 156 0.46 9.59 -1.58
CA LEU A 156 0.78 10.37 -2.78
C LEU A 156 0.11 9.80 -4.04
N LEU A 157 0.19 8.47 -4.22
CA LEU A 157 -0.43 7.77 -5.34
C LEU A 157 -1.96 7.97 -5.36
N HIS A 158 -2.61 7.77 -4.21
CA HIS A 158 -4.07 7.90 -4.10
C HIS A 158 -4.54 9.36 -4.24
N LEU A 159 -3.80 10.33 -3.72
CA LEU A 159 -4.13 11.75 -3.89
C LEU A 159 -4.04 12.18 -5.36
N GLU A 160 -3.04 11.70 -6.11
CA GLU A 160 -2.93 11.98 -7.55
C GLU A 160 -4.09 11.36 -8.34
N ILE A 161 -4.40 10.08 -8.10
CA ILE A 161 -5.54 9.40 -8.74
C ILE A 161 -6.84 10.13 -8.39
N GLY A 162 -7.09 10.39 -7.11
CA GLY A 162 -8.30 11.06 -6.62
C GLY A 162 -8.48 12.43 -7.25
N ARG A 163 -7.44 13.26 -7.24
CA ARG A 163 -7.46 14.61 -7.83
C ARG A 163 -7.78 14.57 -9.33
N LYS A 164 -7.20 13.62 -10.07
CA LYS A 164 -7.39 13.50 -11.52
C LYS A 164 -8.79 13.02 -11.88
N LEU A 165 -9.30 12.03 -11.15
CA LEU A 165 -10.65 11.52 -11.33
C LEU A 165 -11.72 12.55 -10.92
N ILE A 166 -11.53 13.26 -9.80
CA ILE A 166 -12.44 14.34 -9.39
C ILE A 166 -12.53 15.41 -10.48
N GLY A 167 -11.39 15.83 -11.05
CA GLY A 167 -11.35 16.83 -12.11
C GLY A 167 -12.02 16.36 -13.41
N ALA A 168 -11.89 15.09 -13.78
CA ALA A 168 -12.42 14.56 -15.03
C ALA A 168 -13.92 14.20 -14.97
N TRP A 169 -14.46 13.88 -13.78
CA TRP A 169 -15.88 13.50 -13.61
C TRP A 169 -16.70 14.48 -12.76
N GLY A 170 -16.22 15.70 -12.56
CA GLY A 170 -16.98 16.76 -11.88
C GLY A 170 -17.24 16.51 -10.39
N GLY A 171 -16.42 15.67 -9.73
CA GLY A 171 -16.57 15.36 -8.31
C GLY A 171 -16.43 13.87 -7.98
N ILE A 172 -16.42 13.57 -6.68
CA ILE A 172 -16.41 12.21 -6.15
C ILE A 172 -17.68 11.45 -6.59
N SER A 173 -18.85 12.09 -6.51
CA SER A 173 -20.13 11.49 -6.89
C SER A 173 -20.17 11.07 -8.35
N GLY A 174 -19.65 11.91 -9.24
CA GLY A 174 -19.54 11.61 -10.68
C GLY A 174 -18.60 10.44 -10.93
N ALA A 175 -17.40 10.46 -10.34
CA ALA A 175 -16.43 9.37 -10.50
C ALA A 175 -16.90 8.02 -9.90
N LEU A 176 -17.80 8.05 -8.92
CA LEU A 176 -18.45 6.86 -8.33
C LEU A 176 -19.72 6.41 -9.07
N ALA A 177 -20.12 7.09 -10.14
CA ALA A 177 -21.36 6.82 -10.87
C ALA A 177 -22.64 6.95 -10.01
N TRP A 178 -22.61 7.70 -8.90
CA TRP A 178 -23.77 7.85 -8.01
C TRP A 178 -25.02 8.41 -8.70
N PRO A 179 -24.94 9.41 -9.60
CA PRO A 179 -26.14 9.86 -10.32
C PRO A 179 -26.84 8.73 -11.06
N VAL A 180 -26.10 7.82 -11.69
CA VAL A 180 -26.67 6.65 -12.38
C VAL A 180 -27.19 5.63 -11.36
N ALA A 181 -26.42 5.31 -10.32
CA ALA A 181 -26.79 4.33 -9.30
C ALA A 181 -28.07 4.70 -8.53
N PHE A 182 -28.34 6.00 -8.37
CA PHE A 182 -29.51 6.53 -7.66
C PHE A 182 -30.61 7.06 -8.61
N GLY A 183 -30.54 6.76 -9.91
CA GLY A 183 -31.60 7.05 -10.88
C GLY A 183 -31.73 8.51 -11.33
N ALA A 184 -30.76 9.36 -10.99
CA ALA A 184 -30.71 10.77 -11.41
C ALA A 184 -29.94 10.99 -12.73
N GLY A 185 -29.18 10.00 -13.21
CA GLY A 185 -28.35 10.06 -14.41
C GLY A 185 -28.65 8.93 -15.39
N ARG A 186 -28.18 9.06 -16.64
CA ARG A 186 -28.41 8.07 -17.69
C ARG A 186 -27.27 7.03 -17.73
N PRO A 187 -27.54 5.75 -18.02
CA PRO A 187 -26.51 4.71 -18.05
C PRO A 187 -25.33 5.01 -18.99
N GLU A 188 -25.57 5.69 -20.10
CA GLU A 188 -24.55 6.10 -21.07
C GLU A 188 -23.55 7.13 -20.52
N ASP A 189 -23.92 7.85 -19.45
CA ASP A 189 -23.08 8.85 -18.80
C ASP A 189 -22.21 8.24 -17.67
N ALA A 190 -22.30 6.93 -17.45
CA ALA A 190 -21.55 6.24 -16.40
C ALA A 190 -20.04 6.23 -16.69
N PRO A 191 -19.18 6.51 -15.69
CA PRO A 191 -17.74 6.30 -15.82
C PRO A 191 -17.40 4.85 -16.15
N PRO A 192 -16.27 4.59 -16.82
CA PRO A 192 -15.75 3.24 -17.01
C PRO A 192 -15.59 2.50 -15.66
N PRO A 193 -15.79 1.17 -15.59
CA PRO A 193 -15.71 0.42 -14.32
C PRO A 193 -14.38 0.60 -13.57
N ALA A 194 -13.27 0.73 -14.31
CA ALA A 194 -11.95 0.97 -13.72
C ALA A 194 -11.88 2.31 -12.97
N VAL A 195 -12.59 3.34 -13.44
CA VAL A 195 -12.68 4.66 -12.78
C VAL A 195 -13.45 4.55 -11.47
N VAL A 196 -14.60 3.89 -11.49
CA VAL A 196 -15.42 3.66 -10.29
C VAL A 196 -14.63 2.88 -9.24
N ALA A 197 -13.98 1.79 -9.64
CA ALA A 197 -13.14 0.98 -8.76
C ALA A 197 -11.95 1.76 -8.19
N ALA A 198 -11.28 2.57 -9.01
CA ALA A 198 -10.16 3.40 -8.58
C ALA A 198 -10.60 4.49 -7.61
N MET A 199 -11.75 5.14 -7.84
CA MET A 199 -12.29 6.17 -6.94
C MET A 199 -12.70 5.57 -5.60
N ALA A 200 -13.46 4.47 -5.60
CA ALA A 200 -13.85 3.78 -4.37
C ALA A 200 -12.61 3.36 -3.57
N SER A 201 -11.64 2.72 -4.23
CA SER A 201 -10.38 2.31 -3.61
C SER A 201 -9.60 3.51 -3.07
N THR A 202 -9.54 4.62 -3.80
CA THR A 202 -8.86 5.85 -3.37
C THR A 202 -9.41 6.42 -2.08
N ILE A 203 -10.74 6.45 -1.92
CA ILE A 203 -11.39 6.95 -0.71
C ILE A 203 -11.01 6.10 0.51
N PHE A 204 -11.24 4.79 0.44
CA PHE A 204 -11.00 3.89 1.57
C PHE A 204 -9.51 3.82 1.93
N ASN A 205 -8.62 3.73 0.93
CA ASN A 205 -7.19 3.70 1.20
C ASN A 205 -6.69 5.02 1.78
N THR A 206 -7.16 6.17 1.30
CA THR A 206 -6.76 7.47 1.86
C THR A 206 -7.14 7.58 3.34
N ILE A 207 -8.38 7.22 3.70
CA ILE A 207 -8.83 7.24 5.09
C ILE A 207 -8.01 6.25 5.94
N GLY A 208 -7.88 5.01 5.47
CA GLY A 208 -7.13 3.98 6.17
C GLY A 208 -5.67 4.33 6.39
N ILE A 209 -5.01 4.95 5.41
CA ILE A 209 -3.62 5.40 5.50
C ILE A 209 -3.47 6.54 6.51
N VAL A 210 -4.37 7.53 6.51
CA VAL A 210 -4.31 8.65 7.46
C VAL A 210 -4.51 8.16 8.90
N VAL A 211 -5.50 7.29 9.14
CA VAL A 211 -5.74 6.69 10.46
C VAL A 211 -4.57 5.80 10.87
N GLY A 212 -4.07 4.96 9.96
CA GLY A 212 -2.91 4.11 10.21
C GLY A 212 -1.65 4.92 10.54
N ALA A 213 -1.41 6.02 9.83
CA ALA A 213 -0.30 6.92 10.11
C ALA A 213 -0.38 7.53 11.51
N ALA A 214 -1.58 7.91 11.98
CA ALA A 214 -1.77 8.39 13.35
C ALA A 214 -1.39 7.32 14.39
N VAL A 215 -1.78 6.06 14.16
CA VAL A 215 -1.42 4.93 15.05
C VAL A 215 0.09 4.68 15.03
N LEU A 216 0.72 4.69 13.85
CA LEU A 216 2.17 4.49 13.71
C LEU A 216 2.95 5.60 14.42
N VAL A 217 2.55 6.86 14.24
CA VAL A 217 3.20 8.01 14.89
C VAL A 217 3.02 7.95 16.39
N ALA A 218 1.81 7.66 16.89
CA ALA A 218 1.57 7.50 18.33
C ALA A 218 2.43 6.36 18.91
N SER A 219 2.58 5.25 18.19
CA SER A 219 3.42 4.12 18.60
C SER A 219 4.92 4.51 18.62
N ILE A 220 5.40 5.25 17.62
CA ILE A 220 6.79 5.76 17.60
C ILE A 220 7.01 6.71 18.78
N VAL A 221 6.08 7.63 19.06
CA VAL A 221 6.18 8.55 20.20
C VAL A 221 6.23 7.78 21.51
N ASN A 222 5.38 6.77 21.70
CA ASN A 222 5.40 5.93 22.89
C ASN A 222 6.74 5.18 23.06
N LEU A 223 7.33 4.67 21.98
CA LEU A 223 8.64 4.00 22.01
C LEU A 223 9.78 4.95 22.38
N LEU A 224 9.74 6.20 21.92
CA LEU A 224 10.77 7.20 22.18
C LEU A 224 10.58 7.93 23.51
N VAL A 225 9.33 8.03 23.97
CA VAL A 225 8.91 8.72 25.20
C VAL A 225 7.94 7.80 25.96
N PRO A 226 8.44 6.81 26.73
CA PRO A 226 7.60 5.82 27.40
C PRO A 226 6.62 6.39 28.44
N SER A 227 6.85 7.63 28.92
CA SER A 227 5.92 8.35 29.79
C SER A 227 4.68 8.87 29.07
N PHE A 228 4.66 8.84 27.73
CA PHE A 228 3.50 9.17 26.93
C PHE A 228 2.49 8.02 26.97
N ALA A 229 1.36 8.22 27.65
CA ALA A 229 0.23 7.30 27.65
C ALA A 229 -0.52 7.39 26.32
N VAL A 230 -0.64 6.26 25.61
CA VAL A 230 -1.44 6.11 24.38
C VAL A 230 -2.87 5.74 24.74
#